data_AF-A0A1F9VCN8-F1
#
_entry.id   AF-A0A1F9VCN8-F1
#
_cell.length_a   1.000
_cell.length_b   1.000
_cell.length_c   1.000
_cell.angle_alpha   90.00
_cell.angle_beta   90.00
_cell.angle_gamma   90.00
#
_symmetry.space_group_name_H-M   'P 1'
#
loop_
_entity.id
_entity.type
_entity.pdbx_description
1 polymer ?
#
loop_
_entity_poly.entity_id
_entity_poly.type
_entity_poly.pdbx_seq_one_letter_code
_entity_poly.pdbx_strand_id
1 'polypeptide(L)'
;MSAEPAAKRVVAFVDGQNLFYAAKKAFGSQHPDYDVRKLSEWVCRSRGWSLSSVRFYTGVPDQDFSEVADEVRLIAAEQGRWIKIASAFPSSPASRDSRGINKTDWIKIDRGTYEACSDPRDYGLSARPETRK
;
A
#
# COMPACT_ATOMS: atom_id res chain seq x y z
N MET A 1 4.55 26.26 -10.36
CA MET A 1 4.79 24.83 -10.06
C MET A 1 6.16 24.44 -10.59
N SER A 2 6.95 23.71 -9.81
CA SER A 2 8.25 23.19 -10.25
C SER A 2 8.09 22.09 -11.30
N ALA A 3 9.06 21.95 -12.20
CA ALA A 3 9.06 20.88 -13.22
C ALA A 3 9.12 19.48 -12.60
N GLU A 4 8.61 18.47 -13.31
CA GLU A 4 8.65 17.09 -12.87
C GLU A 4 10.09 16.57 -12.78
N PRO A 5 10.53 16.04 -11.62
CA PRO A 5 11.87 15.51 -11.47
C PRO A 5 12.01 14.15 -12.19
N ALA A 6 13.19 13.96 -12.80
CA ALA A 6 13.57 12.70 -13.44
C ALA A 6 13.59 11.54 -12.43
N ALA A 7 14.20 11.75 -11.26
CA ALA A 7 14.21 10.80 -10.16
C ALA A 7 13.18 11.19 -9.09
N LYS A 8 12.24 10.30 -8.80
CA LYS A 8 11.17 10.53 -7.82
C LYS A 8 11.51 9.81 -6.53
N ARG A 9 11.74 10.57 -5.47
CA ARG A 9 11.93 10.03 -4.11
C ARG A 9 10.56 9.79 -3.47
N VAL A 10 10.33 8.58 -2.96
CA VAL A 10 9.02 8.13 -2.46
C VAL A 10 9.06 7.87 -0.96
N VAL A 11 8.03 8.33 -0.26
CA VAL A 11 7.69 7.89 1.09
C VAL A 11 6.37 7.13 0.98
N ALA A 12 6.36 5.85 1.34
CA ALA A 12 5.18 5.02 1.32
C ALA A 12 4.47 5.07 2.67
N PHE A 13 3.15 5.24 2.65
CA PHE A 13 2.27 5.20 3.81
C PHE A 13 1.34 4.00 3.65
N VAL A 14 1.39 3.07 4.59
CA VAL A 14 0.69 1.78 4.49
C VAL A 14 -0.21 1.57 5.69
N ASP A 15 -1.52 1.51 5.43
CA ASP A 15 -2.51 1.03 6.38
C ASP A 15 -2.60 -0.49 6.31
N GLY A 16 -2.20 -1.18 7.39
CA GLY A 16 -2.24 -2.63 7.44
C GLY A 16 -3.65 -3.23 7.40
N GLN A 17 -4.62 -2.63 8.11
CA GLN A 17 -5.98 -3.16 8.15
C GLN A 17 -6.63 -3.02 6.77
N ASN A 18 -6.52 -1.84 6.15
CA ASN A 18 -7.06 -1.62 4.82
C ASN A 18 -6.40 -2.54 3.78
N LEU A 19 -5.06 -2.68 3.82
CA LEU A 19 -4.34 -3.59 2.92
C LEU A 19 -4.80 -5.04 3.09
N PHE A 20 -4.96 -5.52 4.32
CA PHE A 20 -5.45 -6.86 4.61
C PHE A 20 -6.87 -7.08 4.06
N TYR A 21 -7.82 -6.19 4.39
CA TYR A 21 -9.20 -6.35 3.92
C TYR A 21 -9.32 -6.24 2.41
N ALA A 22 -8.54 -5.38 1.76
CA ALA A 22 -8.45 -5.31 0.32
C ALA A 22 -7.91 -6.62 -0.29
N ALA A 23 -6.82 -7.16 0.26
CA ALA A 23 -6.24 -8.43 -0.18
C ALA A 23 -7.19 -9.62 0.08
N LYS A 24 -7.87 -9.66 1.22
CA LYS A 24 -8.89 -10.67 1.54
C LYS A 24 -10.03 -10.65 0.53
N LYS A 25 -10.53 -9.47 0.16
CA LYS A 25 -11.57 -9.33 -0.87
C LYS A 25 -11.07 -9.68 -2.28
N ALA A 26 -9.85 -9.28 -2.62
CA ALA A 26 -9.29 -9.47 -3.95
C ALA A 26 -8.80 -10.91 -4.20
N PHE A 27 -8.19 -11.53 -3.19
CA PHE A 27 -7.42 -12.77 -3.32
C PHE A 27 -7.90 -13.90 -2.41
N GLY A 28 -8.68 -13.61 -1.36
CA GLY A 28 -9.14 -14.61 -0.40
C GLY A 28 -8.19 -14.87 0.77
N SER A 29 -7.18 -14.01 0.99
CA SER A 29 -6.21 -14.11 2.09
C SER A 29 -6.90 -14.23 3.45
N GLN A 30 -6.44 -15.17 4.27
CA GLN A 30 -7.04 -15.48 5.59
C GLN A 30 -6.42 -14.68 6.73
N HIS A 31 -5.15 -14.28 6.57
CA HIS A 31 -4.37 -13.52 7.55
C HIS A 31 -3.50 -12.46 6.83
N PRO A 32 -3.03 -11.42 7.54
CA PRO A 32 -2.12 -10.42 6.98
C PRO A 32 -0.73 -11.04 6.76
N ASP A 33 -0.47 -11.49 5.54
CA ASP A 33 0.77 -12.18 5.09
C ASP A 33 1.70 -11.28 4.26
N TYR A 34 1.44 -9.98 4.21
CA TYR A 34 2.18 -9.04 3.36
C TYR A 34 3.48 -8.53 4.01
N ASP A 35 4.53 -8.37 3.20
CA ASP A 35 5.69 -7.55 3.55
C ASP A 35 5.55 -6.15 2.93
N VAL A 36 5.24 -5.17 3.77
CA VAL A 36 5.00 -3.78 3.35
C VAL A 36 6.23 -3.14 2.69
N ARG A 37 7.44 -3.58 3.03
CA ARG A 37 8.68 -3.07 2.42
C ARG A 37 8.84 -3.66 1.03
N LYS A 38 8.69 -4.97 0.85
CA LYS A 38 8.78 -5.60 -0.48
C LYS A 38 7.73 -5.05 -1.44
N LEU A 39 6.49 -4.90 -0.98
CA LEU A 39 5.43 -4.29 -1.77
C LEU A 39 5.79 -2.86 -2.19
N SER A 40 6.23 -2.03 -1.24
CA SER A 40 6.63 -0.64 -1.54
C SER A 40 7.81 -0.56 -2.50
N GLU A 41 8.80 -1.44 -2.35
CA GLU A 41 9.96 -1.53 -3.23
C GLU A 41 9.55 -1.94 -4.64
N TRP A 42 8.67 -2.94 -4.78
CA TRP A 42 8.16 -3.39 -6.06
C TRP A 42 7.39 -2.29 -6.79
N VAL A 43 6.50 -1.59 -6.08
CA VAL A 43 5.74 -0.45 -6.65
C VAL A 43 6.70 0.64 -7.13
N CYS A 44 7.73 0.96 -6.36
CA CYS A 44 8.71 1.96 -6.75
C CYS A 44 9.56 1.50 -7.95
N ARG A 45 10.09 0.29 -7.92
CA ARG A 45 10.93 -0.28 -8.99
C ARG A 45 10.18 -0.36 -10.32
N SER A 46 8.93 -0.81 -10.31
CA SER A 46 8.10 -0.91 -11.52
C SER A 46 7.80 0.45 -12.19
N ARG A 47 8.02 1.56 -11.49
CA ARG A 47 7.79 2.93 -11.97
C ARG A 47 9.07 3.75 -12.13
N GLY A 48 10.25 3.17 -11.88
CA GLY A 48 11.52 3.91 -11.86
C GLY A 48 11.59 4.94 -10.72
N TRP A 49 10.90 4.69 -9.61
CA TRP A 49 10.93 5.54 -8.41
C TRP A 49 11.94 5.00 -7.39
N SER A 50 12.43 5.88 -6.52
CA SER A 50 13.37 5.55 -5.45
C SER A 50 12.66 5.58 -4.09
N LEU A 51 12.47 4.41 -3.48
CA LEU A 51 11.86 4.30 -2.15
C LEU A 51 12.82 4.82 -1.08
N SER A 52 12.39 5.85 -0.35
CA SER A 52 13.17 6.46 0.73
C SER A 52 12.74 5.98 2.12
N SER A 53 11.45 5.73 2.34
CA SER A 53 10.93 5.33 3.64
C SER A 53 9.56 4.66 3.49
N VAL A 54 9.25 3.77 4.42
CA VAL A 54 7.94 3.12 4.56
C VAL A 54 7.43 3.41 5.96
N ARG A 55 6.23 3.96 6.06
CA ARG A 55 5.52 4.24 7.30
C ARG A 55 4.31 3.33 7.38
N PHE A 56 4.36 2.38 8.31
CA PHE A 56 3.30 1.44 8.55
C PHE A 56 2.44 1.89 9.74
N TYR A 57 1.13 1.83 9.59
CA TYR A 57 0.18 2.12 10.66
C TYR A 57 -1.03 1.19 10.57
N THR A 58 -1.78 1.11 11.65
CA THR A 58 -3.05 0.37 11.73
C THR A 58 -4.10 1.35 12.25
N GLY A 59 -4.87 1.95 11.34
CA GLY A 59 -5.91 2.93 11.66
C GLY A 59 -7.30 2.32 11.85
N VAL A 60 -8.28 3.14 12.22
CA VAL A 60 -9.70 2.74 12.21
C VAL A 60 -10.19 2.69 10.76
N PRO A 61 -10.90 1.62 10.33
CA PRO A 61 -11.19 1.30 8.92
C PRO A 61 -12.00 2.32 8.10
N ASP A 62 -12.40 3.46 8.66
CA ASP A 62 -13.39 4.37 8.06
C ASP A 62 -12.79 5.63 7.42
N GLN A 63 -11.45 5.78 7.43
CA GLN A 63 -10.83 6.95 6.81
C GLN A 63 -10.42 6.68 5.35
N ASP A 64 -11.26 7.17 4.43
CA ASP A 64 -10.87 7.43 3.06
C ASP A 64 -9.86 8.60 3.05
N PHE A 65 -8.59 8.31 2.72
CA PHE A 65 -7.51 9.31 2.61
C PHE A 65 -7.69 10.35 1.47
N SER A 66 -8.88 10.45 0.86
CA SER A 66 -9.17 11.43 -0.19
C SER A 66 -8.99 12.88 0.28
N GLU A 67 -9.34 13.19 1.54
CA GLU A 67 -9.11 14.52 2.12
C GLU A 67 -7.61 14.84 2.17
N VAL A 68 -6.78 13.89 2.61
CA VAL A 68 -5.32 14.03 2.62
C VAL A 68 -4.77 14.27 1.21
N ALA A 69 -5.36 13.66 0.18
CA ALA A 69 -4.94 13.88 -1.20
C ALA A 69 -5.22 15.31 -1.70
N ASP A 70 -6.27 15.96 -1.19
CA ASP A 70 -6.56 17.36 -1.46
C ASP A 70 -5.59 18.28 -0.71
N GLU A 71 -5.39 18.04 0.59
CA GLU A 71 -4.47 18.83 1.42
C GLU A 71 -3.04 18.81 0.88
N VAL A 72 -2.54 17.63 0.50
CA VAL A 72 -1.18 17.51 -0.07
C VAL A 72 -1.04 18.31 -1.36
N ARG A 73 -2.10 18.42 -2.17
CA ARG A 73 -2.08 19.26 -3.39
C ARG A 73 -2.07 20.75 -3.06
N LEU A 74 -2.86 21.17 -2.07
CA LEU A 74 -2.88 22.54 -1.60
C LEU A 74 -1.50 22.94 -1.08
N ILE A 75 -0.90 22.11 -0.22
CA ILE A 75 0.47 22.32 0.30
C ILE A 75 1.49 22.32 -0.85
N ALA A 76 1.38 21.42 -1.84
CA ALA A 76 2.27 21.40 -2.99
C ALA A 76 2.22 22.72 -3.79
N ALA A 77 1.00 23.25 -4.01
CA ALA A 77 0.78 24.50 -4.70
C ALA A 77 1.33 25.69 -3.90
N GLU A 78 0.99 25.78 -2.62
CA GLU A 78 1.42 26.85 -1.70
C GLU A 78 2.94 26.89 -1.57
N GLN A 79 3.59 25.74 -1.43
CA GLN A 79 5.03 25.62 -1.26
C GLN A 79 5.79 25.63 -2.61
N GLY A 80 5.10 25.70 -3.76
CA GLY A 80 5.72 25.65 -5.09
C GLY A 80 6.43 24.32 -5.40
N ARG A 81 6.09 23.24 -4.69
CA ARG A 81 6.75 21.93 -4.79
C ARG A 81 6.04 21.02 -5.79
N TRP A 82 6.82 20.25 -6.54
CA TRP A 82 6.26 19.15 -7.33
C TRP A 82 6.04 17.94 -6.42
N ILE A 83 4.80 17.44 -6.35
CA ILE A 83 4.43 16.26 -5.57
C ILE A 83 3.47 15.40 -6.41
N LYS A 84 3.72 14.09 -6.45
CA LYS A 84 2.84 13.09 -7.05
C LYS A 84 2.27 12.21 -5.95
N ILE A 85 0.96 11.94 -6.02
CA ILE A 85 0.24 11.11 -5.06
C ILE A 85 -0.27 9.88 -5.79
N ALA A 86 0.11 8.69 -5.34
CA ALA A 86 -0.30 7.42 -5.91
C ALA A 86 -0.87 6.49 -4.84
N SER A 87 -1.89 5.72 -5.20
CA SER A 87 -2.51 4.72 -4.34
C SER A 87 -2.33 3.34 -4.98
N ALA A 88 -1.57 2.48 -4.31
CA ALA A 88 -1.38 1.10 -4.72
C ALA A 88 -2.33 0.19 -3.93
N PHE A 89 -3.08 -0.67 -4.62
CA PHE A 89 -4.09 -1.51 -3.98
C PHE A 89 -4.19 -2.90 -4.65
N PRO A 90 -4.50 -3.95 -3.86
CA PRO A 90 -4.86 -5.27 -4.38
C PRO A 90 -6.05 -5.19 -5.34
N SER A 91 -5.94 -5.79 -6.51
CA SER A 91 -7.04 -5.84 -7.47
C SER A 91 -7.06 -7.21 -8.16
N SER A 92 -8.24 -7.80 -8.26
CA SER A 92 -8.48 -8.99 -9.07
C SER A 92 -9.69 -8.79 -9.98
N PRO A 93 -9.75 -9.48 -11.14
CA PRO A 93 -10.95 -9.49 -11.97
C PRO A 93 -12.21 -9.98 -11.24
N ALA A 94 -12.05 -10.74 -10.15
CA ALA A 94 -13.14 -11.29 -9.35
C ALA A 94 -13.67 -10.30 -8.29
N SER A 95 -12.91 -9.28 -7.93
CA SER A 95 -13.32 -8.27 -6.94
C SER A 95 -14.10 -7.12 -7.57
N ARG A 96 -15.22 -6.73 -6.95
CA ARG A 96 -16.01 -5.55 -7.35
C ARG A 96 -15.30 -4.22 -7.02
N ASP A 97 -14.49 -4.23 -5.96
CA ASP A 97 -13.74 -3.06 -5.49
C ASP A 97 -12.38 -2.98 -6.23
N SER A 98 -12.33 -2.20 -7.31
CA SER A 98 -11.13 -2.04 -8.16
C SER A 98 -10.56 -0.62 -8.15
N ARG A 99 -10.80 0.13 -7.06
CA ARG A 99 -10.41 1.54 -6.91
C ARG A 99 -9.38 1.77 -5.81
N GLY A 100 -8.52 2.75 -6.03
CA GLY A 100 -7.65 3.33 -5.01
C GLY A 100 -8.31 4.54 -4.34
N ILE A 101 -7.52 5.27 -3.55
CA ILE A 101 -7.94 6.53 -2.93
C ILE A 101 -8.33 7.53 -4.04
N ASN A 102 -9.45 8.24 -3.89
CA ASN A 102 -9.87 9.18 -4.95
C ASN A 102 -8.83 10.28 -5.12
N LYS A 103 -8.75 10.84 -6.34
CA LYS A 103 -7.76 11.86 -6.68
C LYS A 103 -6.33 11.36 -6.43
N THR A 104 -6.01 10.12 -6.76
CA THR A 104 -4.62 9.63 -6.75
C THR A 104 -4.36 8.85 -8.03
N ASP A 105 -3.09 8.68 -8.37
CA ASP A 105 -2.70 7.79 -9.45
C ASP A 105 -2.82 6.35 -8.97
N TRP A 106 -3.73 5.60 -9.58
CA TRP A 106 -4.02 4.24 -9.17
C TRP A 106 -2.99 3.24 -9.70
N ILE A 107 -2.53 2.38 -8.81
CA ILE A 107 -1.57 1.31 -9.10
C ILE A 107 -2.20 -0.01 -8.65
N LYS A 108 -2.58 -0.84 -9.61
CA LYS A 108 -3.15 -2.16 -9.32
C LYS A 108 -2.03 -3.14 -9.01
N ILE A 109 -2.19 -3.88 -7.93
CA ILE A 109 -1.32 -4.98 -7.54
C ILE A 109 -2.12 -6.26 -7.81
N ASP A 110 -1.61 -7.12 -8.70
CA ASP A 110 -2.20 -8.42 -8.97
C ASP A 110 -1.79 -9.46 -7.90
N ARG A 111 -2.45 -10.62 -7.92
CA ARG A 111 -2.22 -11.68 -6.94
C ARG A 111 -0.77 -12.18 -6.95
N GLY A 112 -0.18 -12.43 -8.11
CA GLY A 112 1.17 -12.98 -8.21
C GLY A 112 2.20 -12.01 -7.65
N THR A 113 2.04 -10.71 -7.93
CA THR A 113 2.87 -9.66 -7.33
C THR A 113 2.71 -9.60 -5.80
N TYR A 114 1.48 -9.68 -5.32
CA TYR A 114 1.19 -9.64 -3.88
C TYR A 114 1.84 -10.82 -3.15
N GLU A 115 1.64 -12.03 -3.66
CA GLU A 115 2.22 -13.27 -3.11
C GLU A 115 3.75 -13.26 -3.15
N ALA A 116 4.37 -12.74 -4.22
CA ALA A 116 5.82 -12.58 -4.30
C ALA A 116 6.39 -11.61 -3.24
N CYS A 117 5.56 -10.69 -2.74
CA CYS A 117 5.90 -9.75 -1.69
C CYS A 117 5.39 -10.19 -0.31
N SER A 118 4.99 -11.45 -0.14
CA SER A 118 4.59 -11.97 1.17
C SER A 118 5.76 -12.02 2.17
N ASP A 119 5.44 -11.85 3.44
CA ASP A 119 6.33 -12.10 4.56
C ASP A 119 6.26 -13.60 4.90
N PRO A 120 7.37 -14.36 4.80
CA PRO A 120 7.37 -15.79 5.14
C PRO A 120 7.19 -16.05 6.64
N ARG A 121 7.18 -15.01 7.48
CA ARG A 121 6.90 -15.14 8.90
C ARG A 121 5.44 -15.49 9.12
N ASP A 122 5.23 -16.68 9.67
CA ASP A 122 3.93 -17.11 10.16
C ASP A 122 3.57 -16.29 11.42
N TYR A 123 2.75 -15.25 11.25
CA TYR A 123 2.14 -14.51 12.36
C TYR A 123 0.93 -15.26 12.94
N GLY A 124 0.54 -16.39 12.34
CA GLY A 124 -0.47 -17.29 12.88
C GLY A 124 0.06 -18.00 14.11
N LEU A 125 -0.42 -17.59 15.29
CA LEU A 125 -0.38 -18.34 16.56
C LEU A 125 0.88 -19.19 16.75
N SER A 126 1.90 -18.62 17.40
CA SER A 126 3.03 -19.41 17.91
C SER A 126 2.52 -20.70 18.53
N ALA A 127 3.09 -21.82 18.10
CA ALA A 127 2.87 -23.17 18.61
C ALA A 127 2.32 -23.14 20.05
N ARG A 128 1.05 -23.50 20.25
CA ARG A 128 0.63 -23.94 21.57
C ARG A 128 1.54 -25.13 21.90
N PRO A 129 2.33 -25.11 22.98
CA PRO A 129 3.04 -26.32 23.36
C PRO A 129 1.98 -27.39 23.57
N GLU A 130 2.08 -28.50 22.84
CA GLU A 130 1.28 -29.69 23.11
C GLU A 130 1.45 -30.00 24.59
N THR A 131 0.37 -29.85 25.36
CA THR A 131 0.27 -30.40 26.70
C THR A 131 0.42 -31.91 26.56
N ARG A 132 1.63 -32.39 26.83
CA ARG A 132 1.95 -33.81 26.89
C ARG A 132 1.20 -34.40 28.09
N LYS A 133 0.26 -35.30 27.77
CA LYS A 133 -0.43 -36.33 28.59
C LYS A 133 -0.64 -36.07 30.07
#